data_AF-A0A242JVS2-F1
#
_entry.id   AF-A0A242JVS2-F1
#
_cell.length_a   1.000
_cell.length_b   1.000
_cell.length_c   1.000
_cell.angle_alpha   90.00
_cell.angle_beta   90.00
_cell.angle_gamma   90.00
#
_symmetry.space_group_name_H-M   'P 1'
#
loop_
_entity.id
_entity.type
_entity.pdbx_description
1 polymer ?
#
loop_
_entity_poly.entity_id
_entity_poly.type
_entity_poly.pdbx_seq_one_letter_code
_entity_poly.pdbx_strand_id
1 'polypeptide(L)'
;MDIQQVYWSERYYLQDNIESASQPLAFFTTQHESRNAFWQMAKKRQAWKIVTNDFTIYFTADITERSLIFTNLLIETAAWEWSKLVSLLDSCTRYFFKRFCTISIKREFSFEEQRIFLKHGYELISSTKISKEMHYRTALVLGGGGAHGAYQIGVWKALKEEDLFISIVTGTSVGALNGALIVQDQLEVAIDLWNRLKTNQVFALSDEKATDGLYQRFLYETRQMTKQAMIEGGASIAPLETLVEQYLDVKKIKETTTPSLYTVATKIPEFLETVTQIQALEPQEIADWILASASFFPAMAYRQIGSFKYVDGGYRNNLPVDVAVKQQATEVFIVDIQGPGVTKKIKQPDTIVAWTCCSKWSLGSFLIFDSQRNQLNIQLGYLEAKKQLGVYQGNWYTFDSTKMAEHYWQQFLRFLVKEIHLDLSFFYNMKFWQELRNVYKDRVEFETCGLAMLESLAKRKVILPNKVYQVEELMKVICEASSSDATFVNHVGQLNAQEWHKYRKYQRNATIDHTKEQIALKLLKQKKQQNIQIKLNTQAFDILLFLYLAYLKEEQPWHKNSHTKS
;
A
#
# COMPACT_ATOMS: atom_id res chain seq x y z
N MET A 1 -12.45 3.01 9.71
CA MET A 1 -12.89 3.90 8.62
C MET A 1 -12.25 3.50 7.30
N ASP A 2 -13.06 3.34 6.24
CA ASP A 2 -12.60 3.08 4.86
C ASP A 2 -13.17 4.15 3.91
N ILE A 3 -12.30 4.93 3.25
CA ILE A 3 -12.68 6.01 2.32
C ILE A 3 -12.43 5.56 0.90
N GLN A 4 -13.47 5.55 0.09
CA GLN A 4 -13.42 5.04 -1.28
C GLN A 4 -13.99 6.08 -2.26
N GLN A 5 -13.29 6.29 -3.39
CA GLN A 5 -13.85 7.06 -4.50
C GLN A 5 -15.06 6.33 -5.10
N VAL A 6 -16.13 7.07 -5.38
CA VAL A 6 -17.35 6.53 -5.99
C VAL A 6 -17.35 6.81 -7.49
N TYR A 7 -17.48 5.75 -8.28
CA TYR A 7 -17.55 5.82 -9.74
C TYR A 7 -19.00 5.83 -10.22
N TRP A 8 -19.21 6.32 -11.45
CA TRP A 8 -20.55 6.41 -12.01
C TRP A 8 -21.18 5.03 -12.24
N SER A 9 -20.38 4.05 -12.66
CA SER A 9 -20.86 2.67 -12.88
C SER A 9 -21.46 2.03 -11.62
N GLU A 10 -21.03 2.45 -10.44
CA GLU A 10 -21.58 1.96 -9.17
C GLU A 10 -23.01 2.41 -8.90
N ARG A 11 -23.50 3.40 -9.64
CA ARG A 11 -24.90 3.80 -9.58
C ARG A 11 -25.83 2.62 -9.74
N TYR A 12 -25.45 1.62 -10.52
CA TYR A 12 -26.21 0.39 -10.70
C TYR A 12 -26.58 -0.30 -9.38
N TYR A 13 -25.71 -0.25 -8.36
CA TYR A 13 -25.90 -0.97 -7.10
C TYR A 13 -25.93 -0.07 -5.86
N LEU A 14 -25.56 1.21 -5.97
CA LEU A 14 -25.66 2.19 -4.87
C LEU A 14 -26.87 3.11 -4.99
N GLN A 15 -27.67 3.03 -6.06
CA GLN A 15 -28.80 3.94 -6.27
C GLN A 15 -29.78 3.90 -5.09
N ASP A 16 -30.22 2.71 -4.68
CA ASP A 16 -31.21 2.55 -3.60
C ASP A 16 -30.67 3.08 -2.27
N ASN A 17 -29.41 2.77 -1.94
CA ASN A 17 -28.72 3.26 -0.76
C ASN A 17 -28.70 4.80 -0.73
N ILE A 18 -28.30 5.44 -1.83
CA ILE A 18 -28.24 6.92 -1.93
C ILE A 18 -29.65 7.54 -1.99
N GLU A 19 -30.64 6.85 -2.54
CA GLU A 19 -32.05 7.26 -2.52
C GLU A 19 -32.66 7.19 -1.12
N SER A 20 -32.14 6.35 -0.24
CA SER A 20 -32.53 6.34 1.18
C SER A 20 -31.75 7.37 2.02
N ALA A 21 -30.55 7.77 1.58
CA ALA A 21 -29.67 8.66 2.32
C ALA A 21 -30.18 10.11 2.40
N SER A 22 -29.86 10.80 3.50
CA SER A 22 -30.31 12.18 3.77
C SER A 22 -29.15 13.13 4.07
N GLN A 23 -29.29 14.40 3.68
CA GLN A 23 -28.31 15.43 4.00
C GLN A 23 -28.48 15.91 5.45
N PRO A 24 -27.45 15.79 6.32
CA PRO A 24 -27.52 16.25 7.70
C PRO A 24 -27.43 17.78 7.83
N LEU A 25 -26.83 18.41 6.82
CA LEU A 25 -26.72 19.86 6.65
C LEU A 25 -27.37 20.23 5.32
N ALA A 26 -27.97 21.40 5.24
CA ALA A 26 -28.61 21.88 4.00
C ALA A 26 -27.58 22.39 2.98
N PHE A 27 -26.78 21.47 2.42
CA PHE A 27 -25.93 21.73 1.26
C PHE A 27 -26.77 22.10 0.03
N PHE A 28 -27.97 21.54 -0.08
CA PHE A 28 -28.94 21.78 -1.15
C PHE A 28 -30.34 22.03 -0.56
N THR A 29 -31.23 22.61 -1.38
CA THR A 29 -32.59 22.95 -0.95
C THR A 29 -33.42 21.70 -0.68
N THR A 30 -33.20 20.64 -1.47
CA THR A 30 -33.94 19.38 -1.35
C THR A 30 -33.00 18.18 -1.29
N GLN A 31 -33.48 17.07 -0.71
CA GLN A 31 -32.75 15.79 -0.70
C GLN A 31 -32.50 15.29 -2.13
N HIS A 32 -33.47 15.47 -3.03
CA HIS A 32 -33.36 15.08 -4.42
C HIS A 32 -32.24 15.82 -5.16
N GLU A 33 -32.12 17.14 -4.96
CA GLU A 33 -31.03 17.94 -5.52
C GLU A 33 -29.66 17.47 -5.04
N SER A 34 -29.52 17.21 -3.73
CA SER A 34 -28.26 16.73 -3.16
C SER A 34 -27.84 15.38 -3.75
N ARG A 35 -28.76 14.41 -3.85
CA ARG A 35 -28.48 13.08 -4.43
C ARG A 35 -28.12 13.17 -5.91
N ASN A 36 -28.82 14.00 -6.68
CA ASN A 36 -28.48 14.24 -8.09
C ASN A 36 -27.11 14.90 -8.24
N ALA A 37 -26.80 15.90 -7.40
CA ALA A 37 -25.50 16.58 -7.43
C ALA A 37 -24.35 15.63 -7.10
N PHE A 38 -24.51 14.75 -6.11
CA PHE A 38 -23.55 13.69 -5.80
C PHE A 38 -23.23 12.85 -7.04
N TRP A 39 -24.26 12.38 -7.73
CA TRP A 39 -24.13 11.57 -8.94
C TRP A 39 -23.46 12.31 -10.11
N GLN A 40 -23.69 13.61 -10.27
CA GLN A 40 -22.95 14.42 -11.25
C GLN A 40 -21.47 14.54 -10.90
N MET A 41 -21.13 14.64 -9.61
CA MET A 41 -19.73 14.69 -9.18
C MET A 41 -19.04 13.32 -9.29
N ALA A 42 -19.77 12.22 -9.12
CA ALA A 42 -19.23 10.87 -9.37
C ALA A 42 -18.74 10.70 -10.82
N LYS A 43 -19.46 11.25 -11.81
CA LYS A 43 -18.99 11.30 -13.21
C LYS A 43 -17.68 12.06 -13.39
N LYS A 44 -17.46 13.08 -12.55
CA LYS A 44 -16.23 13.88 -12.52
C LYS A 44 -15.15 13.29 -11.62
N ARG A 45 -15.38 12.11 -11.01
CA ARG A 45 -14.49 11.45 -10.06
C ARG A 45 -14.24 12.30 -8.79
N GLN A 46 -15.24 13.09 -8.39
CA GLN A 46 -15.20 13.98 -7.22
C GLN A 46 -16.27 13.60 -6.18
N ALA A 47 -16.57 12.31 -6.10
CA ALA A 47 -17.50 11.75 -5.13
C ALA A 47 -16.81 10.61 -4.38
N TRP A 48 -17.10 10.49 -3.10
CA TRP A 48 -16.51 9.48 -2.22
C TRP A 48 -17.58 8.92 -1.28
N LYS A 49 -17.31 7.73 -0.75
CA LYS A 49 -18.04 7.14 0.35
C LYS A 49 -17.10 6.81 1.49
N ILE A 50 -17.61 6.90 2.71
CA ILE A 50 -16.94 6.49 3.94
C ILE A 50 -17.78 5.39 4.57
N VAL A 51 -17.19 4.22 4.76
CA VAL A 51 -17.85 3.11 5.46
C VAL A 51 -17.27 3.02 6.87
N THR A 52 -18.15 3.10 7.87
CA THR A 52 -17.84 2.91 9.30
C THR A 52 -18.62 1.73 9.84
N ASN A 53 -18.37 1.35 11.11
CA ASN A 53 -19.17 0.29 11.75
C ASN A 53 -20.63 0.72 11.99
N ASP A 54 -20.89 2.03 12.10
CA ASP A 54 -22.18 2.58 12.50
C ASP A 54 -23.04 3.02 11.31
N PHE A 55 -22.43 3.63 10.29
CA PHE A 55 -23.14 4.15 9.11
C PHE A 55 -22.21 4.40 7.92
N THR A 56 -22.82 4.52 6.73
CA THR A 56 -22.16 4.98 5.50
C THR A 56 -22.43 6.47 5.29
N ILE A 57 -21.38 7.21 4.92
CA ILE A 57 -21.50 8.57 4.39
C ILE A 57 -21.15 8.57 2.91
N TYR A 58 -21.88 9.34 2.12
CA TYR A 58 -21.51 9.74 0.77
C TYR A 58 -21.25 11.24 0.75
N PHE A 59 -20.15 11.68 0.16
CA PHE A 59 -19.81 13.11 0.13
C PHE A 59 -19.14 13.52 -1.17
N THR A 60 -19.22 14.82 -1.45
CA THR A 60 -18.41 15.47 -2.48
C THR A 60 -17.61 16.59 -1.84
N ALA A 61 -16.42 16.82 -2.34
CA ALA A 61 -15.54 17.85 -1.82
C ALA A 61 -14.68 18.46 -2.92
N ASP A 62 -14.43 19.76 -2.78
CA ASP A 62 -13.39 20.44 -3.54
C ASP A 62 -12.08 20.30 -2.77
N ILE A 63 -11.12 19.60 -3.39
CA ILE A 63 -9.80 19.36 -2.83
C ILE A 63 -8.87 20.43 -3.38
N THR A 64 -8.48 21.38 -2.53
CA THR A 64 -7.50 22.42 -2.86
C THR A 64 -6.12 22.05 -2.33
N GLU A 65 -5.12 22.90 -2.54
CA GLU A 65 -3.78 22.70 -1.97
C GLU A 65 -3.84 22.56 -0.44
N ARG A 66 -4.56 23.47 0.25
CA ARG A 66 -4.58 23.56 1.71
C ARG A 66 -5.84 23.02 2.38
N SER A 67 -6.96 22.94 1.68
CA SER A 67 -8.27 22.69 2.28
C SER A 67 -9.01 21.56 1.60
N LEU A 68 -9.69 20.74 2.41
CA LEU A 68 -10.79 19.88 1.97
C LEU A 68 -12.10 20.61 2.22
N ILE A 69 -12.81 20.99 1.15
CA ILE A 69 -14.06 21.74 1.25
C ILE A 69 -15.21 20.81 0.94
N PHE A 70 -15.95 20.38 1.95
CA PHE A 70 -17.18 19.59 1.75
C PHE A 70 -18.24 20.46 1.08
N THR A 71 -18.77 19.96 -0.04
CA THR A 71 -19.80 20.62 -0.86
C THR A 71 -21.10 19.83 -0.92
N ASN A 72 -21.09 18.58 -0.46
CA ASN A 72 -22.26 17.75 -0.29
C ASN A 72 -21.99 16.64 0.73
N LEU A 73 -23.02 16.22 1.46
CA LEU A 73 -22.94 15.17 2.47
C LEU A 73 -24.30 14.46 2.55
N LEU A 74 -24.28 13.13 2.49
CA LEU A 74 -25.44 12.25 2.54
C LEU A 74 -25.13 11.11 3.51
N ILE A 75 -26.06 10.80 4.42
CA ILE A 75 -25.91 9.76 5.43
C ILE A 75 -27.03 8.72 5.24
N GLU A 76 -26.65 7.45 5.22
CA GLU A 76 -27.54 6.31 4.94
C GLU A 76 -28.47 5.91 6.10
N THR A 77 -28.33 6.55 7.26
CA THR A 77 -29.14 6.33 8.48
C THR A 77 -29.97 7.56 8.84
N ALA A 78 -31.16 7.34 9.39
CA ALA A 78 -32.00 8.41 9.95
C ALA A 78 -31.52 8.89 11.33
N ALA A 79 -30.65 8.13 12.01
CA ALA A 79 -30.12 8.45 13.32
C ALA A 79 -28.59 8.51 13.28
N TRP A 80 -28.03 9.69 13.55
CA TRP A 80 -26.59 9.91 13.69
C TRP A 80 -26.30 10.85 14.87
N GLU A 81 -25.07 10.78 15.38
CA GLU A 81 -24.58 11.67 16.43
C GLU A 81 -23.67 12.75 15.81
N TRP A 82 -23.93 14.02 16.13
CA TRP A 82 -23.13 15.14 15.61
C TRP A 82 -21.64 15.04 15.95
N SER A 83 -21.30 14.58 17.15
CA SER A 83 -19.90 14.39 17.56
C SER A 83 -19.17 13.38 16.67
N LYS A 84 -19.81 12.24 16.37
CA LYS A 84 -19.27 11.22 15.46
C LYS A 84 -19.13 11.76 14.04
N LEU A 85 -20.15 12.47 13.55
CA LEU A 85 -20.13 13.07 12.21
C LEU A 85 -18.98 14.06 12.06
N VAL A 86 -18.85 15.03 12.97
CA VAL A 86 -17.78 16.03 12.94
C VAL A 86 -16.41 15.36 13.03
N SER A 87 -16.26 14.36 13.91
CA SER A 87 -15.01 13.61 14.01
C SER A 87 -14.67 12.86 12.71
N LEU A 88 -15.67 12.37 11.97
CA LEU A 88 -15.46 11.69 10.70
C LEU A 88 -15.02 12.67 9.60
N LEU A 89 -15.58 13.87 9.56
CA LEU A 89 -15.15 14.94 8.62
C LEU A 89 -13.71 15.37 8.90
N ASP A 90 -13.36 15.49 10.17
CA ASP A 90 -12.01 15.70 10.67
C ASP A 90 -11.05 14.59 10.18
N SER A 91 -11.40 13.31 10.37
CA SER A 91 -10.60 12.16 9.89
C SER A 91 -10.54 12.10 8.37
N CYS A 92 -11.61 12.45 7.67
CA CYS A 92 -11.61 12.54 6.21
C CYS A 92 -10.65 13.62 5.71
N THR A 93 -10.60 14.78 6.37
CA THR A 93 -9.66 15.86 6.02
C THR A 93 -8.22 15.42 6.20
N ARG A 94 -7.94 14.70 7.28
CA ARG A 94 -6.63 14.06 7.53
C ARG A 94 -6.26 13.03 6.48
N TYR A 95 -7.24 12.25 6.02
CA TYR A 95 -7.03 11.27 4.95
C TYR A 95 -6.51 11.90 3.66
N PHE A 96 -6.94 13.14 3.35
CA PHE A 96 -6.44 13.89 2.21
C PHE A 96 -5.22 14.78 2.52
N PHE A 97 -4.65 14.69 3.74
CA PHE A 97 -3.55 15.56 4.22
C PHE A 97 -3.81 17.05 4.02
N LYS A 98 -5.02 17.52 4.32
CA LYS A 98 -5.38 18.93 4.18
C LYS A 98 -5.27 19.68 5.49
N ARG A 99 -4.68 20.87 5.44
CA ARG A 99 -4.50 21.75 6.60
C ARG A 99 -5.83 22.23 7.16
N PHE A 100 -6.85 22.43 6.33
CA PHE A 100 -8.15 22.89 6.78
C PHE A 100 -9.28 21.93 6.39
N CYS A 101 -10.13 21.61 7.36
CA CYS A 101 -11.44 21.01 7.12
C CYS A 101 -12.44 22.15 6.98
N THR A 102 -13.10 22.24 5.84
CA THR A 102 -14.03 23.34 5.56
C THR A 102 -15.37 22.78 5.12
N ILE A 103 -16.45 23.37 5.61
CA ILE A 103 -17.80 23.02 5.21
C ILE A 103 -18.45 24.27 4.63
N SER A 104 -18.96 24.15 3.41
CA SER A 104 -19.64 25.22 2.69
C SER A 104 -21.04 24.78 2.31
N ILE A 105 -22.04 25.51 2.82
CA ILE A 105 -23.47 25.25 2.54
C ILE A 105 -24.10 26.43 1.80
N LYS A 106 -25.30 26.25 1.23
CA LYS A 106 -25.97 27.27 0.42
C LYS A 106 -26.84 28.25 1.21
N ARG A 107 -27.09 27.97 2.49
CA ARG A 107 -27.85 28.82 3.41
C ARG A 107 -27.00 29.19 4.62
N GLU A 108 -27.49 30.13 5.42
CA GLU A 108 -26.82 30.46 6.68
C GLU A 108 -26.87 29.28 7.65
N PHE A 109 -25.77 29.04 8.36
CA PHE A 109 -25.75 28.08 9.45
C PHE A 109 -26.72 28.53 10.55
N SER A 110 -27.60 27.63 10.99
CA SER A 110 -28.45 27.86 12.15
C SER A 110 -27.61 27.99 13.42
N PHE A 111 -28.16 28.63 14.44
CA PHE A 111 -27.49 28.78 15.73
C PHE A 111 -27.02 27.44 16.32
N GLU A 112 -27.83 26.38 16.20
CA GLU A 112 -27.49 25.07 16.73
C GLU A 112 -26.33 24.41 15.97
N GLU A 113 -26.32 24.50 14.63
CA GLU A 113 -25.19 24.00 13.82
C GLU A 113 -23.90 24.75 14.15
N GLN A 114 -23.95 26.09 14.24
CA GLN A 114 -22.80 26.90 14.64
C GLN A 114 -22.29 26.44 16.02
N ARG A 115 -23.18 26.30 17.01
CA ARG A 115 -22.85 25.85 18.35
C ARG A 115 -22.16 24.48 18.36
N ILE A 116 -22.63 23.53 17.55
CA ILE A 116 -22.05 22.19 17.42
C ILE A 116 -20.62 22.28 16.86
N PHE A 117 -20.42 22.99 15.76
CA PHE A 117 -19.10 23.08 15.11
C PHE A 117 -18.09 23.87 15.95
N LEU A 118 -18.50 25.00 16.53
CA LEU A 118 -17.66 25.80 17.43
C LEU A 118 -17.18 24.96 18.64
N LYS A 119 -18.07 24.13 19.22
CA LYS A 119 -17.70 23.20 20.31
C LYS A 119 -16.61 22.20 19.91
N HIS A 120 -16.47 21.89 18.63
CA HIS A 120 -15.46 20.98 18.09
C HIS A 120 -14.22 21.70 17.52
N GLY A 121 -14.07 23.00 17.81
CA GLY A 121 -12.91 23.80 17.43
C GLY A 121 -12.93 24.30 15.99
N TYR A 122 -14.10 24.36 15.36
CA TYR A 122 -14.25 25.10 14.11
C TYR A 122 -14.48 26.59 14.39
N GLU A 123 -14.26 27.42 13.37
CA GLU A 123 -14.47 28.86 13.37
C GLU A 123 -15.39 29.24 12.22
N LEU A 124 -16.33 30.16 12.48
CA LEU A 124 -17.23 30.70 11.47
C LEU A 124 -16.46 31.70 10.61
N ILE A 125 -16.27 31.38 9.32
CA ILE A 125 -15.56 32.24 8.36
C ILE A 125 -16.54 33.21 7.68
N SER A 126 -17.76 32.76 7.42
CA SER A 126 -18.90 33.55 6.94
C SER A 126 -20.21 32.88 7.37
N SER A 127 -21.36 33.52 7.15
CA SER A 127 -22.65 32.91 7.50
C SER A 127 -22.91 31.55 6.84
N THR A 128 -22.23 31.26 5.71
CA THR A 128 -22.36 30.02 4.92
C THR A 128 -21.14 29.10 4.96
N LYS A 129 -20.07 29.48 5.68
CA LYS A 129 -18.80 28.74 5.69
C LYS A 129 -18.19 28.64 7.09
N ILE A 130 -17.86 27.42 7.48
CA ILE A 130 -17.19 27.10 8.76
C ILE A 130 -15.93 26.28 8.46
N SER A 131 -14.86 26.51 9.21
CA SER A 131 -13.57 25.87 8.95
C SER A 131 -12.81 25.55 10.23
N LYS A 132 -12.00 24.51 10.20
CA LYS A 132 -11.10 24.11 11.29
C LYS A 132 -9.71 23.87 10.76
N GLU A 133 -8.69 24.37 11.45
CA GLU A 133 -7.31 23.99 11.20
C GLU A 133 -7.03 22.62 11.82
N MET A 134 -6.44 21.72 11.03
CA MET A 134 -6.14 20.36 11.43
C MET A 134 -4.76 20.30 12.06
N HIS A 135 -4.68 19.72 13.25
CA HIS A 135 -3.41 19.38 13.89
C HIS A 135 -3.06 17.92 13.61
N TYR A 136 -1.82 17.72 13.16
CA TYR A 136 -1.25 16.43 12.79
C TYR A 136 -0.24 15.98 13.86
N ARG A 137 -0.30 14.70 14.20
CA ARG A 137 0.66 14.00 15.05
C ARG A 137 0.93 12.65 14.40
N THR A 138 1.50 12.72 13.21
CA THR A 138 1.65 11.57 12.32
C THR A 138 2.64 10.57 12.91
N ALA A 139 2.22 9.31 12.99
CA ALA A 139 3.09 8.21 13.38
C ALA A 139 3.54 7.41 12.16
N LEU A 140 4.82 7.05 12.11
CA LEU A 140 5.38 6.07 11.18
C LEU A 140 5.63 4.76 11.95
N VAL A 141 4.93 3.71 11.57
CA VAL A 141 5.03 2.37 12.17
C VAL A 141 5.85 1.48 11.23
N LEU A 142 6.98 0.97 11.72
CA LEU A 142 7.93 0.19 10.94
C LEU A 142 7.92 -1.26 11.44
N GLY A 143 7.41 -2.16 10.61
CA GLY A 143 7.34 -3.58 10.94
C GLY A 143 8.70 -4.28 11.02
N GLY A 144 8.76 -5.41 11.72
CA GLY A 144 9.91 -6.32 11.66
C GLY A 144 9.89 -7.18 10.38
N GLY A 145 11.07 -7.65 9.97
CA GLY A 145 11.22 -8.43 8.73
C GLY A 145 12.62 -8.48 8.10
N GLY A 146 13.69 -8.29 8.87
CA GLY A 146 15.08 -8.47 8.40
C GLY A 146 15.38 -7.74 7.08
N ALA A 147 15.82 -8.48 6.06
CA ALA A 147 16.20 -7.95 4.75
C ALA A 147 15.09 -7.18 4.01
N HIS A 148 13.82 -7.40 4.36
CA HIS A 148 12.74 -6.60 3.78
C HIS A 148 12.76 -5.12 4.25
N GLY A 149 13.55 -4.79 5.27
CA GLY A 149 13.71 -3.43 5.79
C GLY A 149 14.18 -2.40 4.75
N ALA A 150 14.81 -2.82 3.65
CA ALA A 150 15.13 -1.97 2.50
C ALA A 150 13.91 -1.20 1.97
N TYR A 151 12.74 -1.85 1.97
CA TYR A 151 11.47 -1.24 1.57
C TYR A 151 11.09 -0.04 2.43
N GLN A 152 11.38 -0.07 3.74
CA GLN A 152 11.07 1.02 4.67
C GLN A 152 11.86 2.29 4.34
N ILE A 153 13.11 2.15 3.88
CA ILE A 153 13.93 3.29 3.46
C ILE A 153 13.35 3.95 2.21
N GLY A 154 12.84 3.15 1.27
CA GLY A 154 12.08 3.66 0.13
C GLY A 154 10.86 4.48 0.55
N VAL A 155 10.07 3.95 1.47
CA VAL A 155 8.91 4.67 2.03
C VAL A 155 9.35 5.97 2.70
N TRP A 156 10.39 5.93 3.54
CA TRP A 156 10.91 7.12 4.20
C TRP A 156 11.39 8.18 3.21
N LYS A 157 12.10 7.78 2.14
CA LYS A 157 12.49 8.68 1.05
C LYS A 157 11.29 9.41 0.46
N ALA A 158 10.23 8.67 0.11
CA ALA A 158 9.01 9.26 -0.46
C ALA A 158 8.32 10.23 0.50
N LEU A 159 8.21 9.86 1.79
CA LEU A 159 7.60 10.72 2.81
C LEU A 159 8.41 12.01 3.03
N LYS A 160 9.74 11.92 3.01
CA LYS A 160 10.64 13.08 3.16
C LYS A 160 10.54 14.03 1.95
N GLU A 161 10.47 13.49 0.74
CA GLU A 161 10.31 14.30 -0.48
C GLU A 161 8.95 15.01 -0.56
N GLU A 162 7.91 14.47 0.07
CA GLU A 162 6.57 15.09 0.15
C GLU A 162 6.39 15.94 1.42
N ASP A 163 7.49 16.30 2.09
CA ASP A 163 7.54 17.13 3.30
C ASP A 163 6.58 16.65 4.42
N LEU A 164 6.38 15.33 4.51
CA LEU A 164 5.46 14.76 5.48
C LEU A 164 6.09 14.76 6.88
N PHE A 165 5.54 15.59 7.75
CA PHE A 165 6.02 15.72 9.12
C PHE A 165 5.67 14.48 9.97
N ILE A 166 6.70 13.77 10.44
CA ILE A 166 6.56 12.61 11.32
C ILE A 166 6.84 13.05 12.75
N SER A 167 5.90 12.80 13.66
CA SER A 167 6.04 13.12 15.08
C SER A 167 6.46 11.91 15.93
N ILE A 168 6.05 10.72 15.50
CA ILE A 168 6.25 9.48 16.24
C ILE A 168 6.81 8.44 15.27
N VAL A 169 7.85 7.72 15.67
CA VAL A 169 8.31 6.51 15.00
C VAL A 169 8.15 5.35 15.96
N THR A 170 7.56 4.26 15.50
CA THR A 170 7.52 3.00 16.26
C THR A 170 8.15 1.91 15.41
N GLY A 171 9.02 1.09 16.00
CA GLY A 171 9.82 0.15 15.25
C GLY A 171 10.00 -1.17 15.97
N THR A 172 9.96 -2.27 15.22
CA THR A 172 10.27 -3.61 15.73
C THR A 172 11.33 -4.25 14.85
N SER A 173 12.33 -4.90 15.43
CA SER A 173 13.41 -5.56 14.68
C SER A 173 14.14 -4.58 13.76
N VAL A 174 14.26 -4.90 12.48
CA VAL A 174 14.78 -3.97 11.46
C VAL A 174 14.05 -2.62 11.43
N GLY A 175 12.77 -2.57 11.82
CA GLY A 175 12.04 -1.32 11.97
C GLY A 175 12.56 -0.44 13.11
N ALA A 176 13.12 -1.02 14.18
CA ALA A 176 13.80 -0.26 15.23
C ALA A 176 15.13 0.32 14.74
N LEU A 177 15.91 -0.47 13.98
CA LEU A 177 17.17 -0.02 13.36
C LEU A 177 16.92 1.13 12.37
N ASN A 178 15.99 0.94 11.44
CA ASN A 178 15.61 2.00 10.50
C ASN A 178 14.96 3.19 11.20
N GLY A 179 14.20 2.96 12.28
CA GLY A 179 13.63 4.02 13.11
C GLY A 179 14.71 4.93 13.73
N ALA A 180 15.83 4.37 14.17
CA ALA A 180 16.97 5.13 14.65
C ALA A 180 17.61 5.99 13.54
N LEU A 181 17.78 5.43 12.34
CA LEU A 181 18.25 6.17 11.16
C LEU A 181 17.32 7.34 10.79
N ILE A 182 16.01 7.15 10.94
CA ILE A 182 14.99 8.21 10.72
C ILE A 182 15.11 9.32 11.76
N VAL A 183 15.25 8.99 13.05
CA VAL A 183 15.39 9.99 14.13
C VAL A 183 16.65 10.84 13.97
N GLN A 184 17.75 10.25 13.51
CA GLN A 184 18.98 11.00 13.21
C GLN A 184 18.93 11.73 11.87
N ASP A 185 17.84 11.63 11.11
CA ASP A 185 17.61 12.27 9.82
C ASP A 185 18.74 12.08 8.77
N GLN A 186 19.24 10.85 8.63
CA GLN A 186 20.33 10.53 7.70
C GLN A 186 19.87 9.63 6.54
N LEU A 187 19.01 10.17 5.66
CA LEU A 187 18.42 9.40 4.55
C LEU A 187 19.46 8.83 3.58
N GLU A 188 20.40 9.65 3.11
CA GLU A 188 21.42 9.19 2.15
C GLU A 188 22.31 8.09 2.72
N VAL A 189 22.69 8.21 4.00
CA VAL A 189 23.45 7.19 4.72
C VAL A 189 22.67 5.88 4.79
N ALA A 190 21.36 5.93 5.06
CA ALA A 190 20.51 4.76 5.09
C ALA A 190 20.38 4.09 3.72
N ILE A 191 20.21 4.88 2.65
CA ILE A 191 20.17 4.38 1.27
C ILE A 191 21.50 3.68 0.91
N ASP A 192 22.63 4.32 1.20
CA ASP A 192 23.96 3.78 0.92
C ASP A 192 24.30 2.53 1.72
N LEU A 193 23.83 2.45 2.97
CA LEU A 193 23.92 1.25 3.80
C LEU A 193 23.16 0.11 3.13
N TRP A 194 21.86 0.28 2.89
CA TRP A 194 21.00 -0.77 2.35
C TRP A 194 21.40 -1.23 0.95
N ASN A 195 21.88 -0.32 0.09
CA ASN A 195 22.38 -0.66 -1.24
C ASN A 195 23.59 -1.58 -1.22
N ARG A 196 24.40 -1.55 -0.15
CA ARG A 196 25.64 -2.33 -0.02
C ARG A 196 25.53 -3.50 0.95
N LEU A 197 24.47 -3.54 1.76
CA LEU A 197 24.30 -4.50 2.84
C LEU A 197 24.22 -5.95 2.31
N LYS A 198 25.06 -6.81 2.88
CA LYS A 198 25.11 -8.25 2.60
C LYS A 198 24.84 -9.09 3.84
N THR A 199 24.46 -10.35 3.62
CA THR A 199 24.01 -11.27 4.68
C THR A 199 25.06 -11.47 5.78
N ASN A 200 26.34 -11.59 5.41
CA ASN A 200 27.45 -11.81 6.35
C ASN A 200 27.79 -10.58 7.21
N GLN A 201 27.28 -9.39 6.85
CA GLN A 201 27.39 -8.18 7.67
C GLN A 201 26.31 -8.12 8.76
N VAL A 202 25.24 -8.92 8.63
CA VAL A 202 24.11 -8.94 9.59
C VAL A 202 24.15 -10.21 10.44
N PHE A 203 24.43 -11.36 9.83
CA PHE A 203 24.50 -12.64 10.50
C PHE A 203 25.94 -13.17 10.52
N ALA A 204 26.33 -13.80 11.63
CA ALA A 204 27.61 -14.50 11.76
C ALA A 204 27.61 -15.83 10.96
N LEU A 205 27.60 -15.74 9.63
CA LEU A 205 27.58 -16.85 8.70
C LEU A 205 28.78 -16.80 7.74
N SER A 206 29.33 -17.96 7.40
CA SER A 206 30.30 -18.10 6.29
C SER A 206 29.58 -17.99 4.94
N ASP A 207 30.19 -17.33 3.94
CA ASP A 207 29.58 -17.06 2.62
C ASP A 207 29.01 -18.31 1.92
N GLU A 208 29.60 -19.50 2.10
CA GLU A 208 29.11 -20.77 1.54
C GLU A 208 27.74 -21.24 2.09
N LYS A 209 27.28 -20.68 3.23
CA LYS A 209 26.05 -21.08 3.92
C LYS A 209 24.87 -20.14 3.67
N ALA A 210 25.06 -19.06 2.92
CA ALA A 210 24.01 -18.08 2.58
C ALA A 210 23.16 -18.52 1.38
N THR A 211 22.45 -19.65 1.50
CA THR A 211 21.56 -20.18 0.45
C THR A 211 20.11 -20.22 0.92
N ASP A 212 19.19 -20.59 0.01
CA ASP A 212 17.75 -20.76 0.30
C ASP A 212 17.47 -21.65 1.53
N GLY A 213 18.40 -22.55 1.89
CA GLY A 213 18.34 -23.43 3.07
C GLY A 213 18.38 -22.72 4.43
N LEU A 214 18.75 -21.44 4.48
CA LEU A 214 18.77 -20.64 5.72
C LEU A 214 17.41 -20.59 6.41
N TYR A 215 16.34 -20.47 5.63
CA TYR A 215 14.99 -20.40 6.17
C TYR A 215 14.54 -21.74 6.77
N GLN A 216 14.81 -22.86 6.10
CA GLN A 216 14.47 -24.20 6.60
C GLN A 216 15.31 -24.54 7.82
N ARG A 217 16.59 -24.14 7.83
CA ARG A 217 17.47 -24.26 9.00
C ARG A 217 16.94 -23.44 10.17
N PHE A 218 16.56 -22.18 9.95
CA PHE A 218 15.94 -21.33 10.96
C PHE A 218 14.66 -21.98 11.52
N LEU A 219 13.77 -22.49 10.67
CA LEU A 219 12.56 -23.19 11.12
C LEU A 219 12.88 -24.44 11.94
N TYR A 220 13.90 -25.20 11.53
CA TYR A 220 14.35 -26.38 12.27
C TYR A 220 14.90 -25.99 13.65
N GLU A 221 15.82 -25.03 13.71
CA GLU A 221 16.43 -24.54 14.95
C GLU A 221 15.38 -23.91 15.89
N THR A 222 14.42 -23.17 15.33
CA THR A 222 13.29 -22.60 16.10
C THR A 222 12.40 -23.68 16.70
N ARG A 223 12.10 -24.75 15.94
CA ARG A 223 11.33 -25.90 16.46
C ARG A 223 12.09 -26.69 17.53
N GLN A 224 13.42 -26.63 17.50
CA GLN A 224 14.31 -27.29 18.46
C GLN A 224 14.75 -26.36 19.61
N MET A 225 14.12 -25.19 19.79
CA MET A 225 14.36 -24.26 20.92
C MET A 225 14.01 -24.90 22.27
N THR A 226 14.90 -25.77 22.72
CA THR A 226 14.92 -26.39 24.04
C THR A 226 15.55 -25.41 25.05
N LYS A 227 15.36 -25.67 26.35
CA LYS A 227 16.07 -24.93 27.42
C LYS A 227 17.60 -24.90 27.19
N GLN A 228 18.17 -25.91 26.53
CA GLN A 228 19.59 -26.02 26.21
C GLN A 228 20.05 -24.99 25.15
N ALA A 229 19.25 -24.74 24.11
CA ALA A 229 19.56 -23.71 23.10
C ALA A 229 19.53 -22.27 23.69
N MET A 230 18.71 -22.03 24.72
CA MET A 230 18.71 -20.77 25.47
C MET A 230 19.94 -20.61 26.39
N ILE A 231 20.60 -21.71 26.76
CA ILE A 231 21.84 -21.74 27.54
C ILE A 231 23.05 -21.48 26.63
N GLU A 232 23.03 -21.99 25.40
CA GLU A 232 24.10 -21.82 24.39
C GLU A 232 24.15 -20.43 23.75
N GLY A 233 23.19 -19.55 24.07
CA GLY A 233 23.29 -18.10 23.80
C GLY A 233 22.86 -17.65 22.41
N GLY A 234 22.65 -18.55 21.43
CA GLY A 234 22.33 -18.20 20.03
C GLY A 234 23.57 -17.89 19.19
N ALA A 235 23.41 -17.67 17.88
CA ALA A 235 24.53 -17.29 17.01
C ALA A 235 25.03 -15.87 17.32
N SER A 236 26.32 -15.60 17.08
CA SER A 236 26.91 -14.30 17.41
C SER A 236 26.19 -13.12 16.73
N ILE A 237 25.93 -12.07 17.52
CA ILE A 237 25.33 -10.81 17.07
C ILE A 237 26.39 -9.78 16.63
N ALA A 238 27.68 -10.09 16.79
CA ALA A 238 28.79 -9.16 16.55
C ALA A 238 28.78 -8.42 15.20
N PRO A 239 28.43 -9.06 14.05
CA PRO A 239 28.32 -8.33 12.78
C PRO A 239 27.29 -7.19 12.83
N LEU A 240 26.13 -7.44 13.43
CA LEU A 240 25.09 -6.43 13.59
C LEU A 240 25.50 -5.37 14.63
N GLU A 241 26.17 -5.74 15.71
CA GLU A 241 26.73 -4.76 16.66
C GLU A 241 27.66 -3.79 15.97
N THR A 242 28.57 -4.30 15.13
CA THR A 242 29.52 -3.47 14.36
C THR A 242 28.78 -2.50 13.44
N LEU A 243 27.72 -2.96 12.76
CA LEU A 243 26.88 -2.09 11.93
C LEU A 243 26.18 -1.01 12.76
N VAL A 244 25.63 -1.37 13.92
CA VAL A 244 24.96 -0.41 14.81
C VAL A 244 25.94 0.65 15.31
N GLU A 245 27.13 0.26 15.75
CA GLU A 245 28.19 1.16 16.20
C GLU A 245 28.68 2.09 15.08
N GLN A 246 28.76 1.58 13.85
CA GLN A 246 29.24 2.37 12.71
C GLN A 246 28.21 3.41 12.24
N TYR A 247 26.92 3.11 12.31
CA TYR A 247 25.87 3.91 11.66
C TYR A 247 24.98 4.71 12.63
N LEU A 248 24.95 4.39 13.92
CA LEU A 248 24.15 5.14 14.89
C LEU A 248 24.94 6.27 15.54
N ASP A 249 24.43 7.49 15.40
CA ASP A 249 24.89 8.65 16.16
C ASP A 249 24.05 8.79 17.43
N VAL A 250 24.51 8.17 18.52
CA VAL A 250 23.83 8.15 19.83
C VAL A 250 23.53 9.56 20.33
N LYS A 251 24.47 10.50 20.15
CA LYS A 251 24.29 11.89 20.59
C LYS A 251 23.14 12.53 19.82
N LYS A 252 23.15 12.42 18.49
CA LYS A 252 22.08 12.98 17.64
C LYS A 252 20.72 12.36 17.96
N ILE A 253 20.65 11.04 18.14
CA ILE A 253 19.41 10.36 18.55
C ILE A 253 18.89 10.93 19.87
N LYS A 254 19.76 11.08 20.87
CA LYS A 254 19.37 11.60 22.20
C LYS A 254 18.90 13.05 22.17
N GLU A 255 19.51 13.89 21.33
CA GLU A 255 19.19 15.31 21.18
C GLU A 255 17.92 15.55 20.34
N THR A 256 17.53 14.63 19.44
CA THR A 256 16.30 14.74 18.66
C THR A 256 15.05 14.59 19.52
N THR A 257 14.24 15.64 19.62
CA THR A 257 12.95 15.63 20.33
C THR A 257 11.80 15.14 19.46
N THR A 258 11.84 15.40 18.15
CA THR A 258 10.81 14.99 17.18
C THR A 258 11.47 14.53 15.87
N PRO A 259 11.15 13.33 15.36
CA PRO A 259 10.21 12.36 15.93
C PRO A 259 10.74 11.65 17.18
N SER A 260 9.82 11.26 18.08
CA SER A 260 10.14 10.34 19.19
C SER A 260 10.12 8.89 18.71
N LEU A 261 11.15 8.09 19.03
CA LEU A 261 11.26 6.68 18.66
C LEU A 261 10.89 5.76 19.82
N TYR A 262 10.00 4.82 19.53
CA TYR A 262 9.63 3.73 20.40
C TYR A 262 9.99 2.39 19.76
N THR A 263 10.73 1.55 20.46
CA THR A 263 11.10 0.22 20.00
C THR A 263 10.39 -0.86 20.81
N VAL A 264 10.20 -2.03 20.21
CA VAL A 264 9.64 -3.20 20.89
C VAL A 264 10.67 -4.31 20.99
N ALA A 265 10.85 -4.84 22.19
CA ALA A 265 11.61 -6.06 22.45
C ALA A 265 10.74 -7.08 23.20
N THR A 266 11.14 -8.34 23.17
CA THR A 266 10.49 -9.42 23.92
C THR A 266 11.39 -9.86 25.06
N LYS A 267 10.94 -9.67 26.31
CA LYS A 267 11.63 -10.18 27.49
C LYS A 267 11.49 -11.69 27.59
N ILE A 268 12.58 -12.41 27.82
CA ILE A 268 12.59 -13.87 28.07
C ILE A 268 13.11 -14.18 29.48
N PRO A 269 12.62 -15.27 30.12
CA PRO A 269 11.73 -16.31 29.58
C PRO A 269 10.23 -15.98 29.63
N GLU A 270 9.82 -14.85 30.21
CA GLU A 270 8.39 -14.55 30.45
C GLU A 270 7.60 -14.22 29.17
N PHE A 271 8.27 -14.01 28.04
CA PHE A 271 7.67 -13.62 26.75
C PHE A 271 6.81 -12.35 26.85
N LEU A 272 7.27 -11.37 27.62
CA LEU A 272 6.59 -10.10 27.81
C LEU A 272 7.03 -9.08 26.76
N GLU A 273 6.07 -8.34 26.22
CA GLU A 273 6.32 -7.19 25.34
C GLU A 273 6.90 -6.05 26.18
N THR A 274 8.06 -5.53 25.77
CA THR A 274 8.70 -4.36 26.37
C THR A 274 8.81 -3.26 25.33
N VAL A 275 8.15 -2.13 25.60
CA VAL A 275 8.18 -0.94 24.75
C VAL A 275 9.09 0.10 25.39
N THR A 276 10.06 0.59 24.62
CA THR A 276 11.08 1.53 25.13
C THR A 276 11.12 2.79 24.28
N GLN A 277 11.02 3.96 24.93
CA GLN A 277 11.26 5.24 24.26
C GLN A 277 12.77 5.51 24.22
N ILE A 278 13.37 5.45 23.05
CA ILE A 278 14.83 5.42 22.90
C ILE A 278 15.49 6.70 23.42
N GLN A 279 14.93 7.87 23.09
CA GLN A 279 15.50 9.14 23.54
C GLN A 279 15.37 9.39 25.05
N ALA A 280 14.54 8.60 25.76
CA ALA A 280 14.43 8.70 27.21
C ALA A 280 15.56 7.98 27.96
N LEU A 281 16.29 7.07 27.29
CA LEU A 281 17.36 6.25 27.88
C LEU A 281 18.66 7.01 28.09
N GLU A 282 19.53 6.51 28.96
CA GLU A 282 20.90 7.00 29.03
C GLU A 282 21.68 6.66 27.74
N PRO A 283 22.63 7.50 27.28
CA PRO A 283 23.33 7.30 26.00
C PRO A 283 23.91 5.91 25.81
N GLN A 284 24.50 5.32 26.86
CA GLN A 284 25.09 3.98 26.82
C GLN A 284 24.07 2.85 26.62
N GLU A 285 22.79 3.06 26.91
CA GLU A 285 21.74 2.04 26.78
C GLU A 285 21.02 2.09 25.42
N ILE A 286 21.19 3.16 24.65
CA ILE A 286 20.46 3.38 23.39
C ILE A 286 20.72 2.25 22.39
N ALA A 287 21.99 1.92 22.15
CA ALA A 287 22.38 0.85 21.23
C ALA A 287 21.86 -0.51 21.71
N ASP A 288 21.92 -0.78 23.01
CA ASP A 288 21.44 -2.03 23.62
C ASP A 288 19.96 -2.26 23.36
N TRP A 289 19.12 -1.25 23.55
CA TRP A 289 17.67 -1.39 23.35
C TRP A 289 17.26 -1.49 21.88
N ILE A 290 18.03 -0.88 20.97
CA ILE A 290 17.84 -1.06 19.53
C ILE A 290 18.24 -2.48 19.12
N LEU A 291 19.40 -2.96 19.57
CA LEU A 291 19.87 -4.33 19.32
C LEU A 291 18.95 -5.38 19.94
N ALA A 292 18.43 -5.15 21.14
CA ALA A 292 17.45 -6.03 21.79
C ALA A 292 16.21 -6.22 20.91
N SER A 293 15.71 -5.14 20.30
CA SER A 293 14.56 -5.20 19.38
C SER A 293 14.84 -6.04 18.13
N ALA A 294 16.09 -6.11 17.68
CA ALA A 294 16.54 -6.81 16.46
C ALA A 294 17.23 -8.16 16.70
N SER A 295 17.34 -8.60 17.96
CA SER A 295 18.01 -9.84 18.35
C SER A 295 17.16 -11.06 17.99
N PHE A 296 17.21 -11.48 16.71
CA PHE A 296 16.38 -12.55 16.15
C PHE A 296 16.86 -13.95 16.54
N PHE A 297 16.66 -14.31 17.81
CA PHE A 297 16.98 -15.63 18.36
C PHE A 297 16.28 -16.76 17.56
N PRO A 298 16.93 -17.89 17.24
CA PRO A 298 18.28 -18.29 17.63
C PRO A 298 19.35 -17.85 16.60
N ALA A 299 18.93 -17.24 15.48
CA ALA A 299 19.82 -16.75 14.42
C ALA A 299 20.71 -15.59 14.88
N MET A 300 20.35 -14.94 16.00
CA MET A 300 21.18 -13.99 16.74
C MET A 300 21.00 -14.22 18.24
N ALA A 301 22.05 -13.98 19.00
CA ALA A 301 22.01 -14.07 20.45
C ALA A 301 21.02 -13.08 21.06
N TYR A 302 20.46 -13.42 22.23
CA TYR A 302 19.67 -12.46 23.00
C TYR A 302 20.56 -11.30 23.47
N ARG A 303 19.98 -10.12 23.68
CA ARG A 303 20.64 -9.01 24.36
C ARG A 303 20.38 -9.10 25.86
N GLN A 304 21.43 -9.02 26.67
CA GLN A 304 21.27 -8.90 28.12
C GLN A 304 21.31 -7.43 28.51
N ILE A 305 20.25 -6.95 29.15
CA ILE A 305 20.14 -5.58 29.66
C ILE A 305 19.80 -5.68 31.15
N GLY A 306 20.75 -5.26 31.99
CA GLY A 306 20.70 -5.55 33.43
C GLY A 306 20.67 -7.05 33.72
N SER A 307 19.71 -7.48 34.54
CA SER A 307 19.52 -8.89 34.90
C SER A 307 18.60 -9.66 33.94
N PHE A 308 18.05 -9.00 32.92
CA PHE A 308 17.06 -9.58 32.01
C PHE A 308 17.62 -9.80 30.61
N LYS A 309 17.05 -10.79 29.92
CA LYS A 309 17.39 -11.15 28.54
C LYS A 309 16.26 -10.74 27.62
N TYR A 310 16.61 -10.19 26.47
CA TYR A 310 15.68 -9.68 25.48
C TYR A 310 16.00 -10.24 24.10
N VAL A 311 14.94 -10.56 23.35
CA VAL A 311 14.99 -10.98 21.96
C VAL A 311 14.09 -10.09 21.12
N ASP A 312 14.08 -10.35 19.81
CA ASP A 312 13.33 -9.59 18.81
C ASP A 312 11.88 -9.28 19.24
N GLY A 313 11.43 -8.05 19.02
CA GLY A 313 10.07 -7.63 19.34
C GLY A 313 8.99 -8.36 18.53
N GLY A 314 9.34 -8.88 17.35
CA GLY A 314 8.45 -9.57 16.42
C GLY A 314 7.85 -10.84 17.01
N TYR A 315 8.43 -11.39 18.07
CA TYR A 315 7.85 -12.49 18.84
C TYR A 315 6.54 -12.12 19.54
N ARG A 316 6.29 -10.83 19.79
CA ARG A 316 5.08 -10.34 20.49
C ARG A 316 4.29 -9.31 19.70
N ASN A 317 4.96 -8.37 19.05
CA ASN A 317 4.31 -7.27 18.37
C ASN A 317 5.17 -6.79 17.19
N ASN A 318 5.00 -7.44 16.03
CA ASN A 318 5.77 -7.15 14.83
C ASN A 318 5.41 -5.82 14.15
N LEU A 319 4.21 -5.28 14.42
CA LEU A 319 3.68 -4.04 13.85
C LEU A 319 3.09 -3.19 14.98
N PRO A 320 3.91 -2.36 15.66
CA PRO A 320 3.54 -1.69 16.91
C PRO A 320 2.61 -0.48 16.74
N VAL A 321 1.50 -0.66 16.02
CA VAL A 321 0.47 0.37 15.78
C VAL A 321 -0.19 0.81 17.09
N ASP A 322 -0.33 -0.10 18.06
CA ASP A 322 -0.91 0.20 19.38
C ASP A 322 -0.05 1.15 20.19
N VAL A 323 1.27 1.06 20.02
CA VAL A 323 2.22 2.01 20.61
C VAL A 323 1.96 3.40 20.03
N ALA A 324 1.83 3.53 18.70
CA ALA A 324 1.51 4.81 18.06
C ALA A 324 0.17 5.39 18.56
N VAL A 325 -0.88 4.56 18.64
CA VAL A 325 -2.20 4.97 19.16
C VAL A 325 -2.10 5.41 20.62
N LYS A 326 -1.34 4.70 21.47
CA LYS A 326 -1.11 5.06 22.88
C LYS A 326 -0.39 6.41 23.00
N GLN A 327 0.46 6.77 22.03
CA GLN A 327 1.13 8.07 21.94
C GLN A 327 0.28 9.18 21.29
N GLN A 328 -1.04 8.95 21.21
CA GLN A 328 -2.05 9.89 20.72
C GLN A 328 -1.84 10.31 19.26
N ALA A 329 -1.32 9.40 18.41
CA ALA A 329 -1.23 9.64 16.98
C ALA A 329 -2.62 9.96 16.39
N THR A 330 -2.71 11.02 15.58
CA THR A 330 -3.95 11.35 14.87
C THR A 330 -4.05 10.60 13.54
N GLU A 331 -2.90 10.31 12.94
CA GLU A 331 -2.79 9.51 11.74
C GLU A 331 -1.57 8.59 11.80
N VAL A 332 -1.65 7.43 11.12
CA VAL A 332 -0.63 6.39 11.18
C VAL A 332 -0.28 5.89 9.77
N PHE A 333 0.98 6.02 9.39
CA PHE A 333 1.56 5.32 8.25
C PHE A 333 2.18 4.00 8.70
N ILE A 334 1.55 2.90 8.31
CA ILE A 334 1.98 1.55 8.65
C ILE A 334 2.81 1.01 7.48
N VAL A 335 4.07 0.70 7.73
CA VAL A 335 4.96 0.05 6.77
C VAL A 335 5.07 -1.42 7.10
N ASP A 336 4.16 -2.20 6.52
CA ASP A 336 4.13 -3.66 6.66
C ASP A 336 5.02 -4.30 5.59
N ILE A 337 6.18 -4.76 6.04
CA ILE A 337 7.15 -5.48 5.22
C ILE A 337 6.95 -7.00 5.22
N GLN A 338 5.81 -7.48 5.74
CA GLN A 338 5.40 -8.89 5.74
C GLN A 338 6.44 -9.84 6.35
N GLY A 339 7.14 -9.38 7.38
CA GLY A 339 8.13 -10.18 8.10
C GLY A 339 7.49 -11.27 8.97
N PRO A 340 8.30 -12.26 9.42
CA PRO A 340 7.82 -13.26 10.37
C PRO A 340 7.56 -12.61 11.73
N GLY A 341 6.44 -12.93 12.38
CA GLY A 341 6.15 -12.45 13.72
C GLY A 341 4.67 -12.42 14.04
N VAL A 342 4.35 -12.02 15.27
CA VAL A 342 2.98 -11.86 15.75
C VAL A 342 2.54 -10.43 15.49
N THR A 343 1.55 -10.26 14.61
CA THR A 343 0.86 -8.97 14.45
C THR A 343 -0.28 -8.90 15.45
N LYS A 344 -0.15 -7.99 16.43
CA LYS A 344 -1.16 -7.75 17.45
C LYS A 344 -2.42 -7.17 16.81
N LYS A 345 -3.59 -7.76 17.11
CA LYS A 345 -4.88 -7.20 16.66
C LYS A 345 -5.20 -5.98 17.50
N ILE A 346 -5.48 -4.86 16.84
CA ILE A 346 -5.77 -3.59 17.49
C ILE A 346 -7.14 -3.11 17.03
N LYS A 347 -8.01 -2.77 17.99
CA LYS A 347 -9.22 -2.01 17.68
C LYS A 347 -8.83 -0.54 17.55
N GLN A 348 -8.49 -0.14 16.34
CA GLN A 348 -8.22 1.26 16.05
C GLN A 348 -9.52 2.07 16.17
N PRO A 349 -9.54 3.21 16.87
CA PRO A 349 -10.67 4.13 16.82
C PRO A 349 -10.94 4.58 15.39
N ASP A 350 -12.21 4.69 14.99
CA ASP A 350 -12.58 5.17 13.65
C ASP A 350 -12.08 6.59 13.34
N THR A 351 -11.64 7.31 14.37
CA THR A 351 -11.11 8.68 14.29
C THR A 351 -9.65 8.77 13.86
N ILE A 352 -8.88 7.66 13.96
CA ILE A 352 -7.47 7.64 13.53
C ILE A 352 -7.41 7.15 12.10
N VAL A 353 -6.77 7.92 11.23
CA VAL A 353 -6.54 7.50 9.83
C VAL A 353 -5.32 6.58 9.78
N ALA A 354 -5.42 5.46 9.06
CA ALA A 354 -4.28 4.60 8.82
C ALA A 354 -4.10 4.32 7.33
N TRP A 355 -2.88 4.50 6.83
CA TRP A 355 -2.45 4.00 5.53
C TRP A 355 -1.52 2.83 5.76
N THR A 356 -1.73 1.74 5.03
CA THR A 356 -0.83 0.58 5.08
C THR A 356 -0.04 0.49 3.79
N CYS A 357 1.22 0.91 3.86
CA CYS A 357 2.21 0.71 2.81
C CYS A 357 2.71 -0.74 2.90
N CYS A 358 2.23 -1.58 2.00
CA CYS A 358 2.64 -2.98 1.88
C CYS A 358 2.92 -3.30 0.41
N SER A 359 4.06 -3.95 0.16
CA SER A 359 4.41 -4.34 -1.21
C SER A 359 3.40 -5.33 -1.79
N LYS A 360 2.93 -5.06 -3.02
CA LYS A 360 2.16 -6.03 -3.83
C LYS A 360 3.06 -7.06 -4.53
N TRP A 361 4.37 -6.88 -4.40
CA TRP A 361 5.43 -7.70 -4.98
C TRP A 361 6.25 -8.37 -3.88
N SER A 362 6.84 -9.51 -4.20
CA SER A 362 7.69 -10.21 -3.25
C SER A 362 8.94 -9.39 -2.95
N LEU A 363 9.25 -9.25 -1.65
CA LEU A 363 10.45 -8.57 -1.16
C LEU A 363 11.66 -9.52 -1.06
N GLY A 364 11.53 -10.77 -1.50
CA GLY A 364 12.58 -11.78 -1.46
C GLY A 364 12.56 -12.61 -0.17
N SER A 365 13.73 -13.04 0.29
CA SER A 365 13.88 -13.74 1.57
C SER A 365 14.19 -12.72 2.66
N PHE A 366 13.48 -12.75 3.79
CA PHE A 366 13.73 -11.85 4.91
C PHE A 366 15.07 -12.12 5.63
N LEU A 367 15.70 -13.27 5.41
CA LEU A 367 17.00 -13.64 5.99
C LEU A 367 18.19 -13.37 5.08
N ILE A 368 17.96 -13.01 3.81
CA ILE A 368 19.04 -12.89 2.83
C ILE A 368 19.11 -11.47 2.33
N PHE A 369 20.22 -10.81 2.66
CA PHE A 369 20.54 -9.46 2.23
C PHE A 369 21.37 -9.54 0.96
N ASP A 370 20.77 -9.08 -0.14
CA ASP A 370 21.34 -9.03 -1.48
C ASP A 370 21.22 -7.60 -2.02
N SER A 371 22.34 -7.03 -2.48
CA SER A 371 22.42 -5.62 -2.88
C SER A 371 21.43 -5.27 -4.00
N GLN A 372 21.26 -6.15 -4.99
CA GLN A 372 20.33 -5.92 -6.10
C GLN A 372 18.88 -5.98 -5.63
N ARG A 373 18.54 -6.97 -4.81
CA ARG A 373 17.22 -7.06 -4.18
C ARG A 373 16.91 -5.86 -3.30
N ASN A 374 17.88 -5.38 -2.51
CA ASN A 374 17.70 -4.23 -1.63
C ASN A 374 17.37 -2.97 -2.43
N GLN A 375 18.09 -2.71 -3.53
CA GLN A 375 17.80 -1.59 -4.44
C GLN A 375 16.38 -1.66 -5.00
N LEU A 376 15.95 -2.84 -5.45
CA LEU A 376 14.58 -3.04 -5.92
C LEU A 376 13.55 -2.80 -4.80
N ASN A 377 13.81 -3.30 -3.59
CA ASN A 377 12.91 -3.13 -2.45
C ASN A 377 12.79 -1.66 -2.02
N ILE A 378 13.90 -0.89 -1.99
CA ILE A 378 13.87 0.56 -1.78
C ILE A 378 12.98 1.21 -2.84
N GLN A 379 13.17 0.86 -4.11
CA GLN A 379 12.38 1.43 -5.20
C GLN A 379 10.89 1.07 -5.10
N LEU A 380 10.56 -0.16 -4.73
CA LEU A 380 9.18 -0.60 -4.47
C LEU A 380 8.55 0.20 -3.33
N GLY A 381 9.28 0.39 -2.22
CA GLY A 381 8.81 1.18 -1.08
C GLY A 381 8.55 2.63 -1.43
N TYR A 382 9.45 3.23 -2.20
CA TYR A 382 9.32 4.59 -2.70
C TYR A 382 8.07 4.76 -3.56
N LEU A 383 7.90 3.91 -4.57
CA LEU A 383 6.78 4.00 -5.51
C LEU A 383 5.44 3.71 -4.82
N GLU A 384 5.38 2.74 -3.91
CA GLU A 384 4.15 2.44 -3.18
C GLU A 384 3.76 3.60 -2.27
N ALA A 385 4.71 4.19 -1.54
CA ALA A 385 4.44 5.35 -0.70
C ALA A 385 3.95 6.57 -1.51
N LYS A 386 4.57 6.88 -2.65
CA LYS A 386 4.09 7.96 -3.55
C LYS A 386 2.67 7.70 -4.05
N LYS A 387 2.28 6.44 -4.33
CA LYS A 387 0.89 6.10 -4.66
C LYS A 387 -0.06 6.32 -3.47
N GLN A 388 0.33 5.91 -2.26
CA GLN A 388 -0.48 6.13 -1.04
C GLN A 388 -0.68 7.63 -0.73
N LEU A 389 0.29 8.47 -1.08
CA LEU A 389 0.21 9.94 -0.96
C LEU A 389 -0.58 10.60 -2.11
N GLY A 390 -1.03 9.83 -3.10
CA GLY A 390 -1.79 10.32 -4.25
C GLY A 390 -0.97 11.03 -5.33
N VAL A 391 0.36 10.96 -5.25
CA VAL A 391 1.29 11.51 -6.26
C VAL A 391 1.25 10.68 -7.54
N TYR A 392 1.27 9.36 -7.37
CA TYR A 392 1.17 8.40 -8.47
C TYR A 392 -0.12 7.59 -8.40
N GLN A 393 -0.45 6.94 -9.51
CA GLN A 393 -1.63 6.09 -9.69
C GLN A 393 -1.21 4.66 -10.07
N GLY A 394 -2.17 3.73 -9.99
CA GLY A 394 -1.95 2.30 -10.31
C GLY A 394 -2.05 1.41 -9.07
N ASN A 395 -2.03 0.09 -9.28
CA ASN A 395 -2.09 -0.89 -8.19
C ASN A 395 -0.81 -1.73 -8.17
N TRP A 396 -0.56 -2.51 -9.22
CA TRP A 396 0.65 -3.31 -9.33
C TRP A 396 1.83 -2.55 -9.94
N TYR A 397 1.54 -1.64 -10.84
CA TYR A 397 2.51 -0.76 -11.49
C TYR A 397 2.20 0.69 -11.11
N THR A 398 3.14 1.57 -11.43
CA THR A 398 3.09 2.97 -11.01
C THR A 398 3.05 3.86 -12.25
N PHE A 399 2.13 4.81 -12.27
CA PHE A 399 1.92 5.73 -13.39
C PHE A 399 1.75 7.16 -12.88
N ASP A 400 2.25 8.15 -13.62
CA ASP A 400 1.90 9.57 -13.36
C ASP A 400 0.41 9.83 -13.64
N SER A 401 -0.15 9.15 -14.64
CA SER A 401 -1.54 9.30 -15.06
C SER A 401 -2.07 8.01 -15.68
N THR A 402 -3.30 7.64 -15.32
CA THR A 402 -3.97 6.45 -15.87
C THR A 402 -5.04 6.77 -16.92
N LYS A 403 -5.20 8.05 -17.30
CA LYS A 403 -6.24 8.49 -18.25
C LYS A 403 -6.18 7.77 -19.59
N MET A 404 -4.97 7.50 -20.07
CA MET A 404 -4.77 6.80 -21.34
C MET A 404 -5.19 5.33 -21.27
N ALA A 405 -5.06 4.68 -20.11
CA ALA A 405 -5.52 3.29 -19.94
C ALA A 405 -7.04 3.20 -20.12
N GLU A 406 -7.78 4.16 -19.58
CA GLU A 406 -9.23 4.27 -19.81
C GLU A 406 -9.55 4.57 -21.28
N HIS A 407 -8.81 5.49 -21.90
CA HIS A 407 -9.01 5.85 -23.30
C HIS A 407 -8.88 4.64 -24.24
N TYR A 408 -7.79 3.87 -24.12
CA TYR A 408 -7.57 2.65 -24.91
C TYR A 408 -8.60 1.57 -24.61
N TRP A 409 -9.00 1.45 -23.35
CA TRP A 409 -10.06 0.53 -22.96
C TRP A 409 -11.40 0.87 -23.62
N GLN A 410 -11.80 2.13 -23.62
CA GLN A 410 -13.04 2.56 -24.30
C GLN A 410 -12.98 2.34 -25.81
N GLN A 411 -11.83 2.57 -26.45
CA GLN A 411 -11.65 2.26 -27.87
C GLN A 411 -11.78 0.75 -28.14
N PHE A 412 -11.16 -0.08 -27.31
CA PHE A 412 -11.26 -1.53 -27.40
C PHE A 412 -12.71 -2.01 -27.28
N LEU A 413 -13.46 -1.53 -26.29
CA LEU A 413 -14.88 -1.91 -26.13
C LEU A 413 -15.72 -1.44 -27.33
N ARG A 414 -15.48 -0.24 -27.86
CA ARG A 414 -16.14 0.24 -29.08
C ARG A 414 -15.83 -0.64 -30.27
N PHE A 415 -14.58 -1.07 -30.43
CA PHE A 415 -14.16 -2.00 -31.49
C PHE A 415 -14.90 -3.34 -31.37
N LEU A 416 -14.97 -3.94 -30.17
CA LEU A 416 -15.70 -5.18 -29.95
C LEU A 416 -17.18 -5.08 -30.33
N VAL A 417 -17.85 -3.97 -29.99
CA VAL A 417 -19.28 -3.77 -30.27
C VAL A 417 -19.55 -3.37 -31.72
N LYS A 418 -18.77 -2.44 -32.27
CA LYS A 418 -19.06 -1.84 -33.58
C LYS A 418 -18.48 -2.63 -34.75
N GLU A 419 -17.33 -3.28 -34.56
CA GLU A 419 -16.62 -3.94 -35.66
C GLU A 419 -16.69 -5.46 -35.59
N ILE A 420 -16.75 -6.02 -34.37
CA ILE A 420 -16.89 -7.46 -34.15
C ILE A 420 -18.33 -7.86 -33.80
N HIS A 421 -19.18 -6.89 -33.43
CA HIS A 421 -20.59 -7.09 -33.06
C HIS A 421 -20.82 -8.03 -31.88
N LEU A 422 -19.97 -7.95 -30.84
CA LEU A 422 -20.12 -8.76 -29.63
C LEU A 422 -21.15 -8.17 -28.66
N ASP A 423 -21.90 -9.07 -28.01
CA ASP A 423 -22.69 -8.74 -26.83
C ASP A 423 -21.80 -8.76 -25.59
N LEU A 424 -21.76 -7.64 -24.88
CA LEU A 424 -20.97 -7.43 -23.67
C LEU A 424 -21.83 -7.42 -22.39
N SER A 425 -23.05 -7.97 -22.46
CA SER A 425 -23.97 -8.09 -21.33
C SER A 425 -23.37 -8.80 -20.10
N PHE A 426 -22.31 -9.61 -20.29
CA PHE A 426 -21.58 -10.23 -19.18
C PHE A 426 -21.01 -9.22 -18.17
N PHE A 427 -20.79 -7.95 -18.53
CA PHE A 427 -20.38 -6.91 -17.57
C PHE A 427 -21.44 -6.63 -16.50
N TYR A 428 -22.72 -6.95 -16.75
CA TYR A 428 -23.77 -6.85 -15.74
C TYR A 428 -23.78 -8.06 -14.79
N ASN A 429 -22.95 -9.08 -15.05
CA ASN A 429 -22.84 -10.26 -14.20
C ASN A 429 -21.76 -10.05 -13.13
N MET A 430 -22.15 -10.11 -11.86
CA MET A 430 -21.24 -9.99 -10.71
C MET A 430 -20.11 -11.03 -10.72
N LYS A 431 -20.32 -12.21 -11.32
CA LYS A 431 -19.30 -13.26 -11.42
C LYS A 431 -18.05 -12.78 -12.16
N PHE A 432 -18.19 -12.02 -13.23
CA PHE A 432 -17.04 -11.47 -13.97
C PHE A 432 -16.18 -10.58 -13.08
N TRP A 433 -16.81 -9.64 -12.38
CA TRP A 433 -16.11 -8.73 -11.48
C TRP A 433 -15.49 -9.46 -10.28
N GLN A 434 -16.14 -10.50 -9.76
CA GLN A 434 -15.57 -11.36 -8.72
C GLN A 434 -14.33 -12.09 -9.22
N GLU A 435 -14.36 -12.68 -10.42
CA GLU A 435 -13.19 -13.32 -11.03
C GLU A 435 -12.02 -12.34 -11.22
N LEU A 436 -12.30 -11.16 -11.76
CA LEU A 436 -11.30 -10.11 -11.95
C LEU A 436 -10.70 -9.66 -10.61
N ARG A 437 -11.52 -9.37 -9.60
CA ARG A 437 -11.05 -8.97 -8.25
C ARG A 437 -10.28 -10.10 -7.55
N ASN A 438 -10.65 -11.36 -7.80
CA ASN A 438 -9.91 -12.51 -7.29
C ASN A 438 -8.49 -12.61 -7.87
N VAL A 439 -8.28 -12.15 -9.10
CA VAL A 439 -6.96 -12.12 -9.73
C VAL A 439 -6.21 -10.84 -9.38
N TYR A 440 -6.87 -9.68 -9.51
CA TYR A 440 -6.29 -8.35 -9.34
C TYR A 440 -6.01 -8.00 -7.87
N LYS A 441 -6.74 -8.62 -6.93
CA LYS A 441 -6.61 -8.42 -5.48
C LYS A 441 -6.82 -6.96 -5.05
N ASP A 442 -7.62 -6.24 -5.81
CA ASP A 442 -8.01 -4.87 -5.51
C ASP A 442 -9.39 -4.59 -6.12
N ARG A 443 -10.00 -3.48 -5.74
CA ARG A 443 -11.29 -3.03 -6.24
C ARG A 443 -11.18 -2.65 -7.72
N VAL A 444 -12.10 -3.18 -8.52
CA VAL A 444 -12.22 -2.86 -9.94
C VAL A 444 -13.66 -2.55 -10.26
N GLU A 445 -13.85 -1.41 -10.91
CA GLU A 445 -15.11 -0.94 -11.47
C GLU A 445 -14.95 -0.77 -12.98
N PHE A 446 -16.04 -0.43 -13.68
CA PHE A 446 -16.02 -0.29 -15.14
C PHE A 446 -14.96 0.69 -15.64
N GLU A 447 -14.82 1.83 -14.95
CA GLU A 447 -13.88 2.92 -15.28
C GLU A 447 -12.41 2.52 -15.03
N THR A 448 -12.15 1.57 -14.12
CA THR A 448 -10.79 1.11 -13.79
C THR A 448 -10.43 -0.24 -14.40
N CYS A 449 -11.40 -0.91 -15.04
CA CYS A 449 -11.22 -2.23 -15.65
C CYS A 449 -10.09 -2.25 -16.69
N GLY A 450 -9.97 -1.22 -17.52
CA GLY A 450 -8.90 -1.12 -18.51
C GLY A 450 -7.50 -1.15 -17.92
N LEU A 451 -7.29 -0.41 -16.83
CA LEU A 451 -6.03 -0.40 -16.09
C LEU A 451 -5.76 -1.77 -15.45
N ALA A 452 -6.77 -2.37 -14.81
CA ALA A 452 -6.64 -3.69 -14.21
C ALA A 452 -6.28 -4.78 -15.24
N MET A 453 -6.85 -4.71 -16.45
CA MET A 453 -6.50 -5.60 -17.57
C MET A 453 -5.07 -5.38 -18.03
N LEU A 454 -4.64 -4.13 -18.18
CA LEU A 454 -3.29 -3.77 -18.60
C LEU A 454 -2.23 -4.27 -17.60
N GLU A 455 -2.42 -3.99 -16.31
CA GLU A 455 -1.50 -4.45 -15.27
C GLU A 455 -1.52 -5.99 -15.13
N SER A 456 -2.67 -6.63 -15.37
CA SER A 456 -2.76 -8.09 -15.42
C SER A 456 -1.97 -8.70 -16.58
N LEU A 457 -1.99 -8.08 -17.76
CA LEU A 457 -1.13 -8.47 -18.87
C LEU A 457 0.34 -8.29 -18.53
N ALA A 458 0.73 -7.14 -17.97
CA ALA A 458 2.11 -6.86 -17.57
C ALA A 458 2.64 -7.88 -16.56
N LYS A 459 1.82 -8.20 -15.54
CA LYS A 459 2.17 -9.19 -14.52
C LYS A 459 2.27 -10.60 -15.09
N ARG A 460 1.39 -10.97 -16.03
CA ARG A 460 1.51 -12.24 -16.77
C ARG A 460 2.78 -12.31 -17.61
N LYS A 461 3.22 -11.18 -18.18
CA LYS A 461 4.49 -11.06 -18.93
C LYS A 461 5.71 -10.85 -18.02
N VAL A 462 5.54 -10.87 -16.70
CA VAL A 462 6.60 -10.74 -15.69
C VAL A 462 7.42 -9.44 -15.84
N ILE A 463 6.75 -8.35 -16.25
CA ILE A 463 7.38 -7.03 -16.34
C ILE A 463 7.62 -6.48 -14.93
N LEU A 464 8.77 -5.84 -14.71
CA LEU A 464 9.15 -5.30 -13.40
C LEU A 464 8.33 -4.07 -13.02
N PRO A 465 7.96 -3.91 -11.74
CA PRO A 465 7.24 -2.74 -11.22
C PRO A 465 8.19 -1.66 -10.65
N ASN A 466 9.42 -1.56 -11.15
CA ASN A 466 10.50 -0.82 -10.49
C ASN A 466 10.63 0.64 -10.95
N LYS A 467 9.66 1.16 -11.71
CA LYS A 467 9.69 2.54 -12.17
C LYS A 467 8.28 3.07 -12.39
N VAL A 468 8.20 4.38 -12.59
CA VAL A 468 7.00 5.02 -13.11
C VAL A 468 6.94 4.77 -14.62
N TYR A 469 5.81 4.27 -15.08
CA TYR A 469 5.53 3.99 -16.48
C TYR A 469 4.62 5.08 -17.05
N GLN A 470 4.86 5.43 -18.32
CA GLN A 470 3.75 5.94 -19.14
C GLN A 470 2.89 4.75 -19.59
N VAL A 471 1.58 4.95 -19.72
CA VAL A 471 0.65 3.86 -20.06
C VAL A 471 1.06 3.19 -21.38
N GLU A 472 1.35 3.99 -22.40
CA GLU A 472 1.76 3.56 -23.73
C GLU A 472 3.11 2.84 -23.72
N GLU A 473 4.02 3.27 -22.86
CA GLU A 473 5.31 2.59 -22.66
C GLU A 473 5.09 1.17 -22.14
N LEU A 474 4.28 1.01 -21.08
CA LEU A 474 3.97 -0.31 -20.55
C LEU A 474 3.26 -1.18 -21.58
N MET A 475 2.30 -0.62 -22.34
CA MET A 475 1.62 -1.32 -23.43
C MET A 475 2.61 -1.85 -24.48
N LYS A 476 3.57 -1.02 -24.89
CA LYS A 476 4.61 -1.41 -25.85
C LYS A 476 5.44 -2.57 -25.30
N VAL A 477 5.91 -2.47 -24.05
CA VAL A 477 6.68 -3.54 -23.40
C VAL A 477 5.85 -4.83 -23.30
N ILE A 478 4.56 -4.76 -22.97
CA ILE A 478 3.66 -5.93 -22.95
C ILE A 478 3.56 -6.60 -24.33
N CYS A 479 3.42 -5.79 -25.38
CA CYS A 479 3.26 -6.29 -26.74
C CYS A 479 4.54 -6.94 -27.28
N GLU A 480 5.70 -6.38 -26.94
CA GLU A 480 7.03 -6.84 -27.36
C GLU A 480 7.57 -7.99 -26.51
N ALA A 481 7.12 -8.14 -25.26
CA ALA A 481 7.60 -9.17 -24.34
C ALA A 481 7.32 -10.59 -24.88
N SER A 482 8.41 -11.32 -25.17
CA SER A 482 8.36 -12.74 -25.46
C SER A 482 8.11 -13.53 -24.17
N SER A 483 7.33 -14.61 -24.27
CA SER A 483 7.03 -15.45 -23.10
C SER A 483 8.26 -16.22 -22.56
N SER A 484 9.41 -16.15 -23.25
CA SER A 484 10.65 -16.87 -22.95
C SER A 484 11.75 -16.01 -22.32
N ASP A 485 11.52 -14.71 -22.13
CA ASP A 485 12.62 -13.81 -21.74
C ASP A 485 13.03 -14.01 -20.27
N ALA A 486 14.26 -14.45 -20.04
CA ALA A 486 14.82 -14.73 -18.72
C ALA A 486 15.24 -13.46 -17.96
N THR A 487 14.99 -12.28 -18.54
CA THR A 487 15.41 -10.97 -18.05
C THR A 487 14.94 -10.67 -16.64
N PHE A 488 13.77 -11.16 -16.22
CA PHE A 488 13.26 -10.94 -14.86
C PHE A 488 14.22 -11.38 -13.76
N VAL A 489 14.84 -12.56 -13.88
CA VAL A 489 15.74 -13.10 -12.85
C VAL A 489 17.00 -12.24 -12.72
N ASN A 490 17.50 -11.70 -13.84
CA ASN A 490 18.73 -10.92 -13.87
C ASN A 490 18.61 -9.53 -13.21
N HIS A 491 17.39 -9.04 -12.98
CA HIS A 491 17.15 -7.68 -12.51
C HIS A 491 16.61 -7.61 -11.08
N VAL A 492 16.18 -8.74 -10.53
CA VAL A 492 15.50 -8.83 -9.23
C VAL A 492 16.44 -9.25 -8.10
N GLY A 493 17.63 -9.76 -8.45
CA GLY A 493 18.58 -10.33 -7.49
C GLY A 493 18.13 -11.70 -7.02
N GLN A 494 18.48 -12.05 -5.79
CA GLN A 494 18.19 -13.39 -5.26
C GLN A 494 16.68 -13.64 -5.12
N LEU A 495 16.21 -14.78 -5.65
CA LEU A 495 14.84 -15.25 -5.53
C LEU A 495 14.70 -16.23 -4.38
N ASN A 496 13.60 -16.14 -3.63
CA ASN A 496 13.25 -17.14 -2.62
C ASN A 496 12.55 -18.37 -3.26
N ALA A 497 12.35 -19.44 -2.48
CA ALA A 497 11.72 -20.68 -2.96
C ALA A 497 10.31 -20.49 -3.56
N GLN A 498 9.50 -19.58 -3.02
CA GLN A 498 8.15 -19.30 -3.53
C GLN A 498 8.20 -18.57 -4.88
N GLU A 499 9.12 -17.63 -5.03
CA GLU A 499 9.37 -16.92 -6.29
C GLU A 499 9.89 -17.87 -7.36
N TRP A 500 10.83 -18.77 -7.01
CA TRP A 500 11.29 -19.83 -7.92
C TRP A 500 10.15 -20.72 -8.39
N HIS A 501 9.24 -21.11 -7.49
CA HIS A 501 8.07 -21.90 -7.86
C HIS A 501 7.15 -21.13 -8.82
N LYS A 502 6.88 -19.85 -8.54
CA LYS A 502 6.08 -18.99 -9.42
C LYS A 502 6.73 -18.81 -10.79
N TYR A 503 8.04 -18.59 -10.84
CA TYR A 503 8.81 -18.45 -12.07
C TYR A 503 8.78 -19.72 -12.92
N ARG A 504 9.00 -20.89 -12.32
CA ARG A 504 8.88 -22.19 -13.03
C ARG A 504 7.44 -22.44 -13.52
N LYS A 505 6.44 -22.07 -12.73
CA LYS A 505 5.03 -22.17 -13.14
C LYS A 505 4.73 -21.25 -14.33
N TYR A 506 5.28 -20.04 -14.33
CA TYR A 506 5.21 -19.11 -15.46
C TYR A 506 5.83 -19.73 -16.72
N GLN A 507 7.06 -20.25 -16.63
CA GLN A 507 7.73 -20.90 -17.76
C GLN A 507 6.89 -22.05 -18.36
N ARG A 508 6.19 -22.83 -17.52
CA ARG A 508 5.28 -23.88 -17.99
C ARG A 508 4.01 -23.33 -18.64
N ASN A 509 3.44 -22.26 -18.09
CA ASN A 509 2.20 -21.65 -18.59
C ASN A 509 2.43 -20.76 -19.83
N ALA A 510 3.66 -20.35 -20.10
CA ALA A 510 4.05 -19.50 -21.23
C ALA A 510 3.51 -20.04 -22.57
N THR A 511 3.58 -21.36 -22.79
CA THR A 511 3.06 -22.01 -24.01
C THR A 511 1.54 -21.95 -24.08
N ILE A 512 0.84 -22.12 -22.95
CA ILE A 512 -0.62 -22.04 -22.87
C ILE A 512 -1.09 -20.62 -23.16
N ASP A 513 -0.47 -19.62 -22.52
CA ASP A 513 -0.80 -18.22 -22.73
C ASP A 513 -0.49 -17.77 -24.15
N HIS A 514 0.63 -18.22 -24.73
CA HIS A 514 0.93 -17.99 -26.15
C HIS A 514 -0.12 -18.62 -27.08
N THR A 515 -0.58 -19.83 -26.78
CA THR A 515 -1.65 -20.49 -27.55
C THR A 515 -2.96 -19.71 -27.46
N LYS A 516 -3.34 -19.26 -26.26
CA LYS A 516 -4.54 -18.42 -26.05
C LYS A 516 -4.43 -17.09 -26.81
N GLU A 517 -3.26 -16.46 -26.78
CA GLU A 517 -2.96 -15.23 -27.54
C GLU A 517 -3.15 -15.45 -29.05
N GLN A 518 -2.56 -16.50 -29.62
CA GLN A 518 -2.70 -16.82 -31.05
C GLN A 518 -4.15 -17.12 -31.45
N ILE A 519 -4.90 -17.82 -30.59
CA ILE A 519 -6.32 -18.08 -30.80
C ILE A 519 -7.12 -16.76 -30.81
N ALA A 520 -6.85 -15.85 -29.87
CA ALA A 520 -7.53 -14.56 -29.80
C ALA A 520 -7.25 -13.71 -31.05
N LEU A 521 -5.98 -13.61 -31.47
CA LEU A 521 -5.56 -12.93 -32.71
C LEU A 521 -6.28 -13.51 -33.94
N LYS A 522 -6.28 -14.84 -34.08
CA LYS A 522 -6.97 -15.51 -35.20
C LYS A 522 -8.47 -15.23 -35.21
N LEU A 523 -9.12 -15.25 -34.04
CA LEU A 523 -10.55 -15.00 -33.94
C LEU A 523 -10.92 -13.55 -34.30
N LEU A 524 -10.10 -12.58 -33.88
CA LEU A 524 -10.27 -11.17 -34.23
C LEU A 524 -10.06 -10.92 -35.74
N LYS A 525 -8.95 -11.40 -36.30
CA LYS A 525 -8.66 -11.28 -37.75
C LYS A 525 -9.75 -11.87 -38.64
N GLN A 526 -10.31 -13.01 -38.23
CA GLN A 526 -11.36 -13.70 -39.00
C GLN A 526 -12.77 -13.17 -38.70
N LYS A 527 -12.92 -12.16 -37.82
CA LYS A 527 -14.20 -11.61 -37.34
C LYS A 527 -15.22 -12.70 -36.96
N LYS A 528 -14.75 -13.78 -36.31
CA LYS A 528 -15.58 -14.94 -35.94
C LYS A 528 -16.44 -14.66 -34.70
N GLN A 529 -17.41 -13.77 -34.85
CA GLN A 529 -18.31 -13.29 -33.79
C GLN A 529 -18.87 -14.42 -32.91
N GLN A 530 -19.53 -15.43 -33.51
CA GLN A 530 -20.18 -16.52 -32.75
C GLN A 530 -19.20 -17.31 -31.88
N ASN A 531 -18.01 -17.62 -32.40
CA ASN A 531 -16.99 -18.35 -31.65
C ASN A 531 -16.44 -17.53 -30.47
N ILE A 532 -16.27 -16.21 -30.67
CA ILE A 532 -15.84 -15.31 -29.60
C ILE A 532 -16.93 -15.21 -28.54
N GLN A 533 -18.19 -15.06 -28.93
CA GLN A 533 -19.32 -14.93 -27.99
C GLN A 533 -19.47 -16.17 -27.10
N ILE A 534 -19.40 -17.37 -27.66
CA ILE A 534 -19.47 -18.64 -26.90
C ILE A 534 -18.36 -18.69 -25.83
N LYS A 535 -17.16 -18.25 -26.19
CA LYS A 535 -16.01 -18.22 -25.27
C LYS A 535 -16.15 -17.14 -24.19
N LEU A 536 -16.65 -15.95 -24.54
CA LEU A 536 -16.93 -14.90 -23.55
C LEU A 536 -17.99 -15.34 -22.53
N ASN A 537 -19.02 -16.07 -22.96
CA ASN A 537 -20.07 -16.56 -22.06
C ASN A 537 -19.57 -17.63 -21.08
N THR A 538 -18.44 -18.30 -21.36
CA THR A 538 -17.89 -19.38 -20.53
C THR A 538 -16.67 -18.96 -19.71
N GLN A 539 -15.78 -18.14 -20.27
CA GLN A 539 -14.52 -17.68 -19.64
C GLN A 539 -14.27 -16.19 -19.93
N ALA A 540 -15.21 -15.33 -19.54
CA ALA A 540 -15.22 -13.91 -19.87
C ALA A 540 -13.89 -13.19 -19.60
N PHE A 541 -13.34 -13.31 -18.38
CA PHE A 541 -12.12 -12.60 -18.00
C PHE A 541 -10.91 -12.99 -18.85
N ASP A 542 -10.60 -14.28 -18.93
CA ASP A 542 -9.42 -14.76 -19.64
C ASP A 542 -9.49 -14.43 -21.14
N ILE A 543 -10.66 -14.61 -21.75
CA ILE A 543 -10.85 -14.33 -23.18
C ILE A 543 -10.75 -12.83 -23.45
N LEU A 544 -11.39 -11.99 -22.64
CA LEU A 544 -11.35 -10.54 -22.78
C LEU A 544 -9.92 -10.00 -22.62
N LEU A 545 -9.14 -10.55 -21.69
CA LEU A 545 -7.75 -10.18 -21.46
C LEU A 545 -6.88 -10.42 -22.71
N PHE A 546 -7.00 -11.60 -23.35
CA PHE A 546 -6.25 -11.91 -24.57
C PHE A 546 -6.78 -11.20 -25.81
N LEU A 547 -8.09 -10.94 -25.90
CA LEU A 547 -8.65 -10.07 -26.94
C LEU A 547 -8.11 -8.64 -26.81
N TYR A 548 -7.96 -8.14 -25.59
CA TYR A 548 -7.39 -6.82 -25.35
C TYR A 548 -5.92 -6.78 -25.79
N LEU A 549 -5.11 -7.76 -25.39
CA LEU A 549 -3.73 -7.88 -25.87
C LEU A 549 -3.64 -7.91 -27.41
N ALA A 550 -4.49 -8.71 -28.05
CA ALA A 550 -4.53 -8.82 -29.51
C ALA A 550 -4.91 -7.48 -30.17
N TYR A 551 -5.90 -6.78 -29.63
CA TYR A 551 -6.27 -5.43 -30.07
C TYR A 551 -5.12 -4.43 -29.91
N LEU A 552 -4.40 -4.46 -28.78
CA LEU A 552 -3.24 -3.59 -28.55
C LEU A 552 -2.08 -3.86 -29.54
N LYS A 553 -1.96 -5.08 -30.03
CA LYS A 553 -0.98 -5.44 -31.07
C LYS A 553 -1.43 -5.01 -32.46
N GLU A 554 -2.64 -5.32 -32.88
CA GLU A 554 -3.01 -5.18 -34.29
C GLU A 554 -3.54 -3.78 -34.65
N GLU A 555 -4.23 -3.12 -33.72
CA GLU A 555 -5.01 -1.92 -34.05
C GLU A 555 -4.33 -0.59 -33.69
N GLN A 556 -3.19 -0.64 -33.00
CA GLN A 556 -2.52 0.56 -32.50
C GLN A 556 -1.52 1.17 -33.49
N PRO A 557 -1.41 2.52 -33.58
CA PRO A 557 -0.60 3.19 -34.60
C PRO A 557 0.88 2.80 -34.62
N TRP A 558 1.46 2.56 -33.44
CA TRP A 558 2.88 2.18 -33.32
C TRP A 558 3.20 0.81 -33.92
N HIS A 559 2.20 -0.07 -34.04
CA HIS A 559 2.35 -1.40 -34.65
C HIS A 559 1.93 -1.42 -36.13
N LYS A 560 1.03 -0.52 -36.54
CA LYS A 560 0.70 -0.32 -37.97
C LYS A 560 1.87 0.29 -38.75
N ASN A 561 2.70 1.09 -38.10
CA ASN A 561 3.90 1.69 -38.70
C ASN A 561 5.14 0.77 -38.76
N SER A 562 5.14 -0.38 -38.07
CA SER A 562 6.24 -1.36 -38.16
C SER A 562 6.07 -2.35 -39.31
N HIS A 563 4.83 -2.58 -39.78
CA HIS A 563 4.53 -3.45 -40.93
C HIS A 563 4.53 -2.75 -42.29
N THR A 564 4.63 -1.42 -42.33
CA THR A 564 4.78 -0.65 -43.57
C THR A 564 6.25 -0.41 -43.95
N LYS A 565 7.21 -0.95 -43.20
CA LYS A 565 8.66 -0.85 -43.46
C LYS A 565 9.37 -2.20 -43.69
N SER A 566 8.63 -3.30 -43.86
CA SER A 566 9.21 -4.61 -44.23
C SER A 566 8.95 -4.93 -45.69
#